data_AF-A0A413TAY1-F1
#
_entry.id   AF-A0A413TAY1-F1
#
_cell.length_a   1.000
_cell.length_b   1.000
_cell.length_c   1.000
_cell.angle_alpha   90.00
_cell.angle_beta   90.00
_cell.angle_gamma   90.00
#
_symmetry.space_group_name_H-M   'P 1'
#
loop_
_entity.id
_entity.type
_entity.pdbx_description
1 polymer ?
#
loop_
_entity_poly.entity_id
_entity_poly.type
_entity_poly.pdbx_seq_one_letter_code
_entity_poly.pdbx_strand_id
1 'polypeptide(L)'
;MEKTEVPKKKFGLLKKVFLSKKYNDSLVRKLLAGELTVAQLKQINRAIKSGLSDKQLNSIINSKKDASRMSVIIDIAINVNKMNQKEVKC
;
A
#
# COMPACT_ATOMS: atom_id res chain seq x y z
N MET A 1 -1.69 -2.00 42.81
CA MET A 1 -2.47 -2.13 41.56
C MET A 1 -1.87 -1.19 40.53
N GLU A 2 -0.88 -1.69 39.80
CA GLU A 2 -0.18 -0.94 38.76
C GLU A 2 -1.06 -0.93 37.51
N LYS A 3 -1.66 0.22 37.19
CA LYS A 3 -2.37 0.40 35.92
C LYS A 3 -1.32 0.71 34.85
N THR A 4 -0.95 -0.30 34.08
CA THR A 4 -0.08 -0.16 32.91
C THR A 4 -0.78 0.70 31.87
N GLU A 5 -0.42 1.98 31.81
CA GLU A 5 -0.89 2.92 30.79
C GLU A 5 -0.14 2.63 29.48
N VAL A 6 -0.76 1.84 28.62
CA VAL A 6 -0.26 1.56 27.28
C VAL A 6 -0.20 2.88 26.50
N PRO A 7 0.97 3.33 26.01
CA PRO A 7 1.04 4.55 25.23
C PRO A 7 0.38 4.28 23.88
N LYS A 8 -0.86 4.77 23.72
CA LYS A 8 -1.55 4.88 22.44
C LYS A 8 -0.73 5.80 21.55
N LYS A 9 0.25 5.23 20.84
CA LYS A 9 0.99 5.88 19.76
C LYS A 9 -0.04 6.35 18.74
N LYS A 10 -0.40 7.62 18.82
CA LYS A 10 -1.02 8.36 17.73
C LYS A 10 0.02 8.41 16.62
N PHE A 11 0.05 7.37 15.79
CA PHE A 11 0.72 7.37 14.50
C PHE A 11 0.01 8.42 13.65
N GLY A 12 0.38 9.68 13.87
CA GLY A 12 -0.04 10.81 13.06
C GLY A 12 0.29 10.47 11.60
N LEU A 13 -0.74 10.20 10.82
CA LEU A 13 -1.18 10.91 9.61
C LEU A 13 -0.18 11.71 8.74
N LEU A 14 1.13 11.61 8.95
CA LEU A 14 2.17 12.41 8.30
C LEU A 14 3.24 11.54 7.63
N LYS A 15 2.89 10.33 7.20
CA LYS A 15 3.66 9.58 6.20
C LYS A 15 2.94 9.56 4.84
N LYS A 16 2.12 10.59 4.59
CA LYS A 16 1.55 10.83 3.27
C LYS A 16 2.67 11.35 2.36
N VAL A 17 2.96 10.53 1.35
CA VAL A 17 3.63 10.92 0.10
C VAL A 17 5.14 11.16 0.18
N PHE A 18 5.89 10.20 0.71
CA PHE A 18 7.21 9.91 0.14
C PHE A 18 7.35 8.40 0.09
N LEU A 19 6.71 7.79 -0.90
CA LEU A 19 7.26 6.55 -1.43
C LEU A 19 8.69 6.90 -1.81
N SER A 20 9.60 6.44 -0.95
CA SER A 20 11.01 6.78 -1.04
C SER A 20 11.45 6.67 -2.49
N LYS A 21 12.26 7.61 -2.98
CA LYS A 21 12.83 7.57 -4.34
C LYS A 21 13.30 6.15 -4.72
N LYS A 22 13.82 5.42 -3.73
CA LYS A 22 14.22 4.01 -3.74
C LYS A 22 13.11 3.02 -4.17
N TYR A 23 11.88 3.21 -3.74
CA TYR A 23 10.75 2.34 -4.12
C TYR A 23 10.35 2.54 -5.58
N ASN A 24 10.27 3.79 -6.04
CA ASN A 24 10.02 4.09 -7.46
C ASN A 24 11.16 3.55 -8.34
N ASP A 25 12.40 3.74 -7.91
CA ASP A 25 13.58 3.20 -8.61
C ASP A 25 13.55 1.66 -8.70
N SER A 26 13.15 0.97 -7.61
CA SER A 26 12.97 -0.48 -7.62
C SER A 26 11.87 -0.94 -8.56
N LEU A 27 10.76 -0.21 -8.67
CA LEU A 27 9.68 -0.53 -9.61
C LEU A 27 10.14 -0.35 -11.06
N VAL A 28 10.86 0.74 -11.35
CA VAL A 28 11.43 1.01 -12.68
C VAL A 28 12.46 -0.05 -13.04
N ARG A 29 13.35 -0.43 -12.11
CA ARG A 29 14.29 -1.55 -12.32
C ARG A 29 13.57 -2.87 -12.62
N LYS A 30 12.51 -3.19 -11.89
CA LYS A 30 11.69 -4.39 -12.13
C LYS A 30 10.97 -4.37 -13.48
N LEU A 31 10.55 -3.19 -13.94
CA LEU A 31 10.00 -3.00 -15.29
C LEU A 31 11.06 -3.25 -16.37
N LEU A 32 12.23 -2.61 -16.22
CA LEU A 32 13.34 -2.75 -17.17
C LEU A 32 13.86 -4.19 -17.23
N ALA A 33 13.79 -4.93 -16.11
CA ALA A 33 14.11 -6.35 -16.04
C ALA A 33 13.01 -7.27 -16.61
N GLY A 34 11.85 -6.74 -17.02
CA GLY A 34 10.72 -7.52 -17.53
C GLY A 34 9.95 -8.31 -16.45
N GLU A 35 10.27 -8.12 -15.17
CA GLU A 35 9.58 -8.80 -14.06
C GLU A 35 8.15 -8.25 -13.83
N LEU A 36 7.92 -6.99 -14.18
CA LEU A 36 6.63 -6.33 -14.07
C LEU A 36 6.22 -5.72 -15.41
N THR A 37 4.97 -5.97 -15.79
CA THR A 37 4.33 -5.37 -16.96
C THR A 37 3.84 -3.95 -16.66
N VAL A 38 3.75 -3.11 -17.70
CA VAL A 38 3.20 -1.75 -17.61
C VAL A 38 1.79 -1.74 -16.98
N ALA A 39 0.98 -2.77 -17.26
CA ALA A 39 -0.34 -2.91 -16.67
C ALA A 39 -0.28 -3.10 -15.14
N GLN A 40 0.63 -3.95 -14.64
CA GLN A 40 0.85 -4.11 -13.19
C GLN A 40 1.35 -2.82 -12.54
N LEU A 41 2.21 -2.05 -13.22
CA LEU A 41 2.66 -0.74 -12.72
C LEU A 41 1.54 0.29 -12.65
N LYS A 42 0.62 0.33 -13.63
CA LYS A 42 -0.57 1.19 -13.55
C LYS A 42 -1.39 0.86 -12.30
N GLN A 43 -1.54 -0.42 -11.99
CA GLN A 43 -2.24 -0.87 -10.79
C GLN A 43 -1.48 -0.48 -9.50
N ILE A 44 -0.15 -0.67 -9.45
CA ILE A 44 0.67 -0.22 -8.30
C ILE A 44 0.56 1.29 -8.10
N ASN A 45 0.63 2.08 -9.18
CA ASN A 45 0.46 3.53 -9.12
C ASN A 45 -0.93 3.91 -8.58
N ARG A 46 -1.98 3.17 -8.96
CA ARG A 46 -3.34 3.35 -8.42
C ARG A 46 -3.39 3.04 -6.93
N ALA A 47 -2.78 1.95 -6.48
CA ALA A 47 -2.69 1.57 -5.08
C ALA A 47 -1.98 2.64 -4.23
N ILE A 48 -0.86 3.15 -4.74
CA ILE A 48 -0.10 4.26 -4.17
C ILE A 48 -0.97 5.50 -3.99
N LYS A 49 -1.62 5.95 -5.08
CA LYS A 49 -2.48 7.15 -5.06
C LYS A 49 -3.66 6.99 -4.10
N SER A 50 -4.13 5.77 -3.92
CA SER A 50 -5.22 5.44 -3.01
C SER A 50 -4.79 5.30 -1.54
N GLY A 51 -3.50 5.46 -1.25
CA GLY A 51 -2.98 5.46 0.12
C GLY A 51 -2.84 4.08 0.74
N LEU A 52 -2.59 3.04 -0.07
CA LEU A 52 -2.20 1.73 0.46
C LEU A 52 -0.85 1.84 1.20
N SER A 53 -0.73 1.10 2.30
CA SER A 53 0.51 1.07 3.08
C SER A 53 1.65 0.35 2.35
N ASP A 54 2.90 0.67 2.69
CA ASP A 54 4.10 0.02 2.13
C ASP A 54 4.03 -1.52 2.28
N LYS A 55 3.46 -2.02 3.38
CA LYS A 55 3.27 -3.45 3.64
C LYS A 55 2.31 -4.07 2.63
N GLN A 56 1.16 -3.44 2.39
CA GLN A 56 0.17 -3.90 1.39
C GLN A 56 0.77 -3.86 -0.01
N LEU A 57 1.46 -2.77 -0.36
CA LEU A 57 2.12 -2.63 -1.65
C LEU A 57 3.19 -3.70 -1.90
N ASN A 58 4.05 -3.99 -0.91
CA ASN A 58 5.05 -5.05 -1.02
C ASN A 58 4.40 -6.43 -1.16
N SER A 59 3.33 -6.73 -0.42
CA SER A 59 2.59 -7.98 -0.59
C SER A 59 1.99 -8.12 -1.99
N ILE A 60 1.43 -7.04 -2.54
CA ILE A 60 0.85 -7.03 -3.89
C ILE A 60 1.94 -7.27 -4.95
N ILE A 61 3.07 -6.59 -4.87
CA ILE A 61 4.18 -6.74 -5.84
C ILE A 61 4.81 -8.13 -5.76
N ASN A 62 5.09 -8.62 -4.55
CA ASN A 62 5.73 -9.91 -4.35
C ASN A 62 4.79 -11.09 -4.65
N SER A 63 3.47 -10.86 -4.73
CA SER A 63 2.51 -11.90 -5.10
C SER A 63 2.62 -12.37 -6.56
N LYS A 64 3.35 -11.62 -7.40
CA LYS A 64 3.57 -11.90 -8.84
C LYS A 64 2.28 -12.23 -9.61
N LYS A 65 1.15 -11.64 -9.19
CA LYS A 65 -0.15 -11.84 -9.84
C LYS A 65 -0.23 -11.00 -11.11
N ASP A 66 -1.01 -11.47 -12.07
CA ASP A 66 -1.35 -10.73 -13.28
C ASP A 66 -2.06 -9.40 -12.96
N ALA A 67 -2.04 -8.47 -13.91
CA ALA A 67 -2.59 -7.12 -13.72
C ALA A 67 -4.08 -7.13 -13.37
N SER A 68 -4.86 -8.05 -13.94
CA SER A 68 -6.30 -8.17 -13.70
C SER A 68 -6.58 -8.56 -12.25
N ARG A 69 -5.89 -9.60 -11.74
CA ARG A 69 -5.99 -10.00 -10.33
C ARG A 69 -5.47 -8.93 -9.39
N MET A 70 -4.37 -8.25 -9.74
CA MET A 70 -3.86 -7.12 -8.96
C MET A 70 -4.90 -6.02 -8.80
N SER A 71 -5.64 -5.67 -9.86
CA SER A 71 -6.69 -4.66 -9.78
C SER A 71 -7.72 -4.99 -8.71
N VAL A 72 -8.24 -6.23 -8.70
CA VAL A 72 -9.25 -6.68 -7.74
C VAL A 72 -8.72 -6.65 -6.31
N ILE A 73 -7.48 -7.13 -6.10
CA ILE A 73 -6.84 -7.12 -4.78
C ILE A 73 -6.69 -5.68 -4.27
N ILE A 74 -6.29 -4.76 -5.14
CA ILE A 74 -6.16 -3.34 -4.81
C ILE A 74 -7.51 -2.74 -4.46
N ASP A 75 -8.56 -3.02 -5.22
CA ASP A 75 -9.91 -2.53 -4.94
C ASP A 75 -10.41 -2.98 -3.56
N ILE A 76 -10.22 -4.25 -3.23
CA ILE A 76 -10.56 -4.80 -1.91
C ILE A 76 -9.76 -4.09 -0.81
N ALA A 77 -8.44 -3.95 -0.98
CA ALA A 77 -7.58 -3.30 0.00
C ALA A 77 -7.93 -1.82 0.21
N ILE A 78 -8.30 -1.09 -0.85
CA ILE A 78 -8.81 0.28 -0.76
C ILE A 78 -10.10 0.32 0.07
N ASN A 79 -11.03 -0.60 -0.20
CA ASN A 79 -12.31 -0.64 0.50
C ASN A 79 -12.13 -0.93 1.99
N VAL A 80 -11.31 -1.93 2.35
CA VAL A 80 -10.98 -2.25 3.74
C VAL A 80 -10.35 -1.04 4.46
N ASN A 81 -9.40 -0.35 3.81
CA ASN A 81 -8.79 0.84 4.38
C ASN A 81 -9.82 1.97 4.61
N LYS A 82 -10.78 2.14 3.70
CA LYS A 82 -11.87 3.12 3.86
C LYS A 82 -12.82 2.75 5.01
N MET A 83 -13.15 1.47 5.19
CA MET A 83 -14.00 0.99 6.30
C MET A 83 -13.31 1.23 7.64
N ASN A 84 -12.04 0.85 7.77
CA ASN A 84 -11.27 1.07 8.99
C ASN A 84 -11.13 2.56 9.36
N GLN A 85 -11.11 3.46 8.38
CA GLN A 85 -11.11 4.92 8.65
C GLN A 85 -12.47 5.45 9.13
N LYS A 86 -13.57 4.80 8.76
CA LYS A 86 -14.92 5.17 9.23
C LYS A 86 -15.14 4.74 10.67
N GLU A 87 -14.67 3.56 11.06
CA GLU A 87 -14.83 3.03 12.42
C GLU A 87 -14.02 3.81 13.47
N VAL A 88 -12.91 4.45 13.09
CA VAL A 88 -12.08 5.26 14.01
C VAL A 88 -12.65 6.68 14.23
N LYS A 89 -13.65 7.09 13.43
CA LYS A 89 -14.31 8.39 13.55
C LYS A 89 -15.60 8.37 14.37
N CYS A 90 -16.02 7.20 14.85
CA CYS A 90 -17.19 7.04 15.72
C CYS A 90 -16.79 7.08 17.20
#